data_AF-A0AAQ4FMJ5-F1
#
_entry.id   AF-A0AAQ4FMJ5-F1
#
_cell.length_a   1.000
_cell.length_b   1.000
_cell.length_c   1.000
_cell.angle_alpha   90.00
_cell.angle_beta   90.00
_cell.angle_gamma   90.00
#
_symmetry.space_group_name_H-M   'P 1'
#
loop_
_entity.id
_entity.type
_entity.pdbx_description
1 polymer ?
#
loop_
_entity_poly.entity_id
_entity_poly.type
_entity_poly.pdbx_seq_one_letter_code
_entity_poly.pdbx_strand_id
1 'polypeptide(L)'
;MIFLTRMLPKNSTRSTSQKRYWEEESVARCRHGELFDYLTSVVALSEKKTKSIMKQLFEAVEFIHSKGIVHRDLKPENILLDDELNVKVTDFGFATQLAEGETLSELCGTPGYLAPELLKASMYECSEGYNKQVDIWACGVIMYTL
;
A
#
# COMPACT_ATOMS: atom_id res chain seq x y z
N MET A 1 -12.60 -7.79 0.25
CA MET A 1 -11.90 -8.91 0.92
C MET A 1 -11.36 -10.02 -0.02
N ILE A 2 -11.27 -9.85 -1.36
CA ILE A 2 -11.07 -10.98 -2.30
C ILE A 2 -9.67 -11.08 -2.97
N PHE A 3 -8.83 -10.04 -3.01
CA PHE A 3 -7.62 -10.09 -3.87
C PHE A 3 -6.27 -10.28 -3.14
N LEU A 4 -6.16 -9.90 -1.87
CA LEU A 4 -4.90 -10.02 -1.13
C LEU A 4 -4.50 -11.47 -0.82
N THR A 5 -5.46 -12.41 -0.77
CA THR A 5 -5.20 -13.85 -0.63
C THR A 5 -4.54 -14.50 -1.86
N ARG A 6 -4.44 -13.81 -3.00
CA ARG A 6 -3.75 -14.30 -4.20
C ARG A 6 -2.38 -13.67 -4.47
N MET A 7 -2.03 -12.57 -3.81
CA MET A 7 -0.73 -11.89 -3.96
C MET A 7 0.39 -12.51 -3.12
N LEU A 8 0.05 -13.20 -2.02
CA LEU A 8 1.06 -13.88 -1.21
C LEU A 8 1.47 -15.19 -1.88
N PRO A 9 2.77 -15.39 -2.18
CA PRO A 9 3.22 -16.60 -2.85
C PRO A 9 2.98 -17.79 -1.92
N LYS A 10 1.95 -18.59 -2.23
CA LYS A 10 1.90 -19.98 -1.79
C LYS A 10 3.08 -20.68 -2.44
N ASN A 11 4.09 -21.04 -1.66
CA ASN A 11 5.21 -21.94 -2.00
C ASN A 11 5.01 -22.67 -3.33
N SER A 12 5.55 -22.14 -4.43
CA SER A 12 5.68 -22.85 -5.70
C SER A 12 6.33 -21.94 -6.74
N THR A 13 7.47 -22.40 -7.22
CA THR A 13 8.04 -22.16 -8.55
C THR A 13 6.96 -22.02 -9.64
N ARG A 14 6.59 -20.78 -10.00
CA ARG A 14 5.78 -20.49 -11.20
C ARG A 14 6.60 -19.73 -12.22
N SER A 15 6.41 -20.07 -13.50
CA SER A 15 7.12 -19.48 -14.62
C SER A 15 6.80 -17.98 -14.77
N THR A 16 7.78 -17.24 -15.27
CA THR A 16 7.75 -15.77 -15.47
C THR A 16 6.54 -15.32 -16.29
N SER A 17 6.11 -16.13 -17.26
CA SER A 17 4.96 -15.86 -18.13
C SER A 17 3.62 -15.93 -17.40
N GLN A 18 3.50 -16.81 -16.39
CA GLN A 18 2.25 -16.96 -15.64
C GLN A 18 2.08 -15.84 -14.61
N LYS A 19 3.17 -15.35 -13.99
CA LYS A 19 3.13 -14.14 -13.13
C LYS A 19 2.60 -12.93 -13.89
N ARG A 20 3.13 -12.67 -15.08
CA ARG A 20 2.76 -11.53 -15.94
C ARG A 20 1.27 -11.52 -16.30
N TYR A 21 0.69 -12.68 -16.58
CA TYR A 21 -0.74 -12.81 -16.94
C TYR A 21 -1.67 -12.41 -15.77
N TRP A 22 -1.32 -12.75 -14.53
CA TRP A 22 -2.11 -12.40 -13.35
C TRP A 22 -2.01 -10.91 -12.97
N GLU A 23 -0.85 -10.29 -13.21
CA GLU A 23 -0.65 -8.84 -13.06
C GLU A 23 -1.47 -8.09 -14.11
N GLU A 24 -1.41 -8.51 -15.37
CA GLU A 24 -2.16 -7.90 -16.49
C GLU A 24 -3.69 -8.02 -16.30
N GLU A 25 -4.23 -9.17 -15.88
CA GLU A 25 -5.68 -9.31 -15.62
C GLU A 25 -6.16 -8.51 -14.40
N SER A 26 -5.30 -8.33 -13.39
CA SER A 26 -5.65 -7.59 -12.18
C SER A 26 -5.69 -6.08 -12.44
N VAL A 27 -4.78 -5.57 -13.26
CA VAL A 27 -4.74 -4.19 -13.76
C VAL A 27 -5.85 -3.95 -14.80
N ALA A 28 -6.16 -4.94 -15.66
CA ALA A 28 -7.21 -4.84 -16.67
C ALA A 28 -8.63 -4.63 -16.11
N ARG A 29 -8.85 -4.87 -14.81
CA ARG A 29 -10.13 -4.62 -14.12
C ARG A 29 -10.21 -3.27 -13.39
N CYS A 30 -9.14 -2.48 -13.38
CA CYS A 30 -9.11 -1.17 -12.72
C CYS A 30 -9.22 -0.05 -13.75
N ARG A 31 -10.40 0.16 -14.36
CA ARG A 31 -10.57 1.19 -15.41
C ARG A 31 -10.49 2.62 -14.88
N HIS A 32 -10.73 2.82 -13.58
CA HIS A 32 -10.46 4.11 -12.93
C HIS A 32 -8.97 4.35 -12.68
N GLY A 33 -8.10 3.37 -13.01
CA GLY A 33 -6.65 3.50 -12.90
C GLY A 33 -6.22 3.68 -11.46
N GLU A 34 -5.26 4.58 -11.27
CA GLU A 34 -4.73 4.97 -9.98
C GLU A 34 -5.68 5.92 -9.25
N LEU A 35 -5.70 5.85 -7.92
CA LEU A 35 -6.44 6.80 -7.09
C LEU A 35 -5.94 8.22 -7.32
N PHE A 36 -4.65 8.38 -7.67
CA PHE A 36 -4.08 9.65 -8.11
C PHE A 36 -4.81 10.23 -9.33
N ASP A 37 -4.96 9.44 -10.41
CA ASP A 37 -5.68 9.87 -11.61
C ASP A 37 -7.14 10.21 -11.29
N TYR A 38 -7.78 9.40 -10.44
CA TYR A 38 -9.14 9.68 -10.00
C TYR A 38 -9.24 11.04 -9.28
N LEU A 39 -8.34 11.33 -8.34
CA LEU A 39 -8.29 12.60 -7.60
C LEU A 39 -8.10 13.80 -8.52
N THR A 40 -7.15 13.72 -9.45
CA THR A 40 -6.87 14.81 -10.40
C THR A 40 -8.08 15.11 -11.30
N SER A 41 -8.92 14.10 -11.58
CA SER A 41 -10.15 14.27 -12.37
C SER A 41 -11.31 14.95 -11.61
N VAL A 42 -11.40 14.83 -10.28
CA VAL A 42 -12.53 15.32 -9.48
C VAL A 42 -12.21 16.51 -8.57
N VAL A 43 -10.97 16.98 -8.53
CA VAL A 43 -10.45 18.08 -7.68
C VAL A 43 -10.48 17.80 -6.18
N ALA A 44 -11.58 17.27 -5.63
CA ALA A 44 -11.70 16.82 -4.24
C ALA A 44 -12.79 15.75 -4.10
N LEU A 45 -12.62 14.81 -3.16
CA LEU A 45 -13.64 13.80 -2.88
C LEU A 45 -14.62 14.27 -1.81
N SER A 46 -15.87 13.80 -1.92
CA SER A 46 -16.82 13.98 -0.82
C SER A 46 -16.45 13.06 0.34
N GLU A 47 -16.69 13.51 1.57
CA GLU A 47 -16.41 12.74 2.79
C GLU A 47 -17.00 11.31 2.73
N LYS A 48 -18.19 11.16 2.11
CA LYS A 48 -18.83 9.85 1.92
C LYS A 48 -17.98 8.91 1.04
N LYS A 49 -17.40 9.42 -0.05
CA LYS A 49 -16.50 8.65 -0.93
C LYS A 49 -15.18 8.37 -0.24
N THR A 50 -14.57 9.39 0.37
CA THR A 50 -13.32 9.28 1.13
C THR A 50 -13.43 8.20 2.21
N LYS A 51 -14.53 8.21 2.99
CA LYS A 51 -14.81 7.17 3.99
C LYS A 51 -14.88 5.76 3.41
N SER A 52 -15.50 5.61 2.23
CA SER A 52 -15.63 4.31 1.56
C SER A 52 -14.30 3.77 1.06
N ILE A 53 -13.46 4.64 0.48
CA ILE A 53 -12.12 4.31 -0.01
C ILE A 53 -11.19 3.98 1.17
N MET A 54 -11.14 4.87 2.16
CA MET A 54 -10.27 4.71 3.32
C MET A 54 -10.62 3.47 4.14
N LYS A 55 -11.90 3.12 4.29
CA LYS A 55 -12.29 1.88 4.95
C LYS A 55 -11.66 0.66 4.28
N GLN A 56 -11.74 0.58 2.95
CA GLN A 56 -11.17 -0.55 2.21
C GLN A 56 -9.65 -0.55 2.24
N LEU A 57 -9.02 0.64 2.22
CA LEU A 57 -7.58 0.76 2.38
C LEU A 57 -7.13 0.24 3.76
N PHE A 58 -7.80 0.64 4.83
CA PHE A 58 -7.50 0.14 6.18
C PHE A 58 -7.69 -1.38 6.29
N GLU A 59 -8.75 -1.94 5.71
CA GLU A 59 -8.94 -3.41 5.66
C GLU A 59 -7.81 -4.12 4.90
N ALA A 60 -7.32 -3.52 3.81
CA ALA A 60 -6.19 -4.05 3.05
C ALA A 60 -4.87 -3.98 3.85
N VAL A 61 -4.62 -2.86 4.53
CA VAL A 61 -3.44 -2.64 5.37
C VAL A 61 -3.45 -3.56 6.59
N GLU A 62 -4.57 -3.67 7.29
CA GLU A 62 -4.76 -4.63 8.39
C GLU A 62 -4.44 -6.06 7.93
N PHE A 63 -4.92 -6.45 6.74
CA PHE A 63 -4.64 -7.77 6.20
C PHE A 63 -3.13 -7.99 5.98
N ILE A 64 -2.41 -7.07 5.31
CA ILE A 64 -0.97 -7.27 5.07
C ILE A 64 -0.18 -7.26 6.38
N HIS A 65 -0.56 -6.40 7.34
CA HIS A 65 0.03 -6.35 8.67
C HIS A 65 -0.20 -7.64 9.45
N SER A 66 -1.36 -8.29 9.30
CA SER A 66 -1.65 -9.61 9.90
C SER A 66 -0.74 -10.74 9.38
N LYS A 67 -0.06 -10.50 8.25
CA LYS A 67 0.90 -11.42 7.62
C LYS A 67 2.35 -11.05 7.93
N GLY A 68 2.55 -10.06 8.80
CA GLY A 68 3.86 -9.49 9.10
C GLY A 68 4.43 -8.67 7.95
N ILE A 69 3.63 -8.24 6.97
CA ILE A 69 4.14 -7.50 5.81
C ILE A 69 3.91 -6.01 6.03
N VAL A 70 4.95 -5.22 5.79
CA VAL A 70 4.91 -3.75 5.76
C VAL A 70 5.09 -3.30 4.33
N HIS A 71 4.23 -2.39 3.84
CA HIS A 71 4.23 -1.95 2.45
C HIS A 71 5.33 -0.94 2.16
N ARG A 72 5.53 0.05 3.04
CA ARG A 72 6.56 1.12 3.00
C ARG A 72 6.46 2.14 1.86
N ASP A 73 5.59 1.95 0.88
CA ASP A 73 5.33 2.94 -0.18
C ASP A 73 3.82 3.10 -0.51
N LEU A 74 2.98 3.25 0.52
CA LEU A 74 1.56 3.56 0.32
C LEU A 74 1.40 5.03 -0.13
N LYS A 75 0.77 5.20 -1.29
CA LYS A 75 0.45 6.49 -1.91
C LYS A 75 -0.70 6.33 -2.90
N PRO A 76 -1.40 7.39 -3.32
CA PRO A 76 -2.51 7.31 -4.27
C PRO A 76 -2.14 6.62 -5.60
N GLU A 77 -0.91 6.74 -6.06
CA GLU A 77 -0.39 6.08 -7.26
C GLU A 77 -0.35 4.54 -7.11
N ASN A 78 -0.10 4.06 -5.88
CA ASN A 78 -0.03 2.64 -5.55
C ASN A 78 -1.38 2.08 -5.06
N ILE A 79 -2.47 2.82 -5.30
CA ILE A 79 -3.84 2.39 -4.99
C ILE A 79 -4.65 2.42 -6.29
N LEU A 80 -5.09 1.25 -6.75
CA LEU A 80 -5.95 1.15 -7.92
C LEU A 80 -7.43 1.13 -7.52
N LEU A 81 -8.27 1.66 -8.40
CA LEU A 81 -9.72 1.63 -8.27
C LEU A 81 -10.36 0.84 -9.42
N ASP A 82 -11.27 -0.08 -9.10
CA ASP A 82 -12.10 -0.75 -10.09
C ASP A 82 -13.37 0.05 -10.44
N ASP A 83 -14.18 -0.50 -11.35
CA ASP A 83 -15.41 0.14 -11.86
C ASP A 83 -16.42 0.48 -10.74
N GLU A 84 -16.35 -0.20 -9.60
CA GLU A 84 -17.23 -0.02 -8.44
C GLU A 84 -16.57 0.81 -7.32
N LEU A 85 -15.40 1.41 -7.59
CA LEU A 85 -14.56 2.10 -6.61
C LEU A 85 -14.06 1.18 -5.47
N ASN A 86 -13.83 -0.10 -5.77
CA ASN A 86 -13.14 -0.97 -4.84
C ASN A 86 -11.63 -0.72 -4.87
N VAL A 87 -11.03 -0.65 -3.68
CA VAL A 87 -9.59 -0.37 -3.51
C VAL A 87 -8.75 -1.62 -3.72
N LYS A 88 -7.66 -1.47 -4.46
CA LYS A 88 -6.60 -2.48 -4.57
C LYS A 88 -5.24 -1.85 -4.33
N VAL A 89 -4.53 -2.32 -3.31
CA VAL A 89 -3.14 -1.93 -3.06
C VAL A 89 -2.24 -2.67 -4.05
N THR A 90 -1.34 -1.93 -4.70
CA THR A 90 -0.37 -2.44 -5.67
C THR A 90 1.04 -1.99 -5.31
N ASP A 91 2.02 -2.46 -6.08
CA ASP A 91 3.44 -2.14 -5.98
C ASP A 91 4.08 -2.43 -4.61
N PHE A 92 4.27 -3.73 -4.37
CA PHE A 92 4.98 -4.25 -3.20
C PHE A 92 6.52 -4.22 -3.38
N GLY A 93 7.05 -3.38 -4.29
CA GLY A 93 8.49 -3.32 -4.58
C GLY A 93 9.36 -2.94 -3.37
N PHE A 94 8.80 -2.16 -2.44
CA PHE A 94 9.44 -1.82 -1.17
C PHE A 94 8.92 -2.66 0.01
N ALA A 95 7.98 -3.57 -0.20
CA ALA A 95 7.39 -4.31 0.90
C ALA A 95 8.39 -5.29 1.51
N THR A 96 8.32 -5.48 2.82
CA THR A 96 9.15 -6.47 3.53
C THR A 96 8.34 -7.20 4.59
N GLN A 97 8.76 -8.42 4.90
CA GLN A 97 8.16 -9.22 5.96
C GLN A 97 8.98 -9.05 7.25
N LEU A 98 8.33 -8.62 8.32
CA LEU A 98 8.88 -8.46 9.65
C LEU A 98 8.36 -9.53 10.59
N ALA A 99 9.27 -10.12 11.36
CA ALA A 99 8.92 -10.90 12.52
C ALA A 99 8.37 -10.01 13.65
N GLU A 100 7.70 -10.62 14.62
CA GLU A 100 7.20 -9.90 15.78
C GLU A 100 8.36 -9.30 16.60
N GLY A 101 8.35 -7.98 16.80
CA GLY A 101 9.39 -7.25 17.51
C GLY A 101 10.58 -6.80 16.64
N GLU A 102 10.60 -7.15 15.35
CA GLU A 102 11.63 -6.69 14.42
C GLU A 102 11.40 -5.24 13.97
N THR A 103 12.49 -4.51 13.74
CA THR A 103 12.46 -3.13 13.24
C THR A 103 13.39 -2.95 12.04
N LEU A 104 13.13 -1.90 11.26
CA LEU A 104 13.86 -1.52 10.06
C LEU A 104 14.53 -0.17 10.25
N SER A 105 15.61 0.08 9.52
CA SER A 105 16.31 1.36 9.49
C SER A 105 16.49 1.94 8.08
N GLU A 106 16.19 1.15 7.05
CA GLU A 106 16.36 1.54 5.65
C GLU A 106 15.40 2.68 5.26
N LEU A 107 15.94 3.72 4.61
CA LEU A 107 15.14 4.77 3.98
C LEU A 107 14.65 4.30 2.62
N CYS A 108 13.34 4.14 2.48
CA CYS A 108 12.68 3.85 1.20
C CYS A 108 11.28 4.45 1.17
N GLY A 109 10.70 4.52 -0.04
CA GLY A 109 9.37 5.08 -0.27
C GLY A 109 9.39 6.53 -0.73
N THR A 110 8.19 7.08 -0.91
CA THR A 110 8.00 8.40 -1.51
C THR A 110 8.01 9.52 -0.45
N PRO A 111 8.88 10.55 -0.54
CA PRO A 111 9.12 11.54 0.52
C PRO A 111 7.88 12.19 1.17
N GLY A 112 6.82 12.45 0.40
CA GLY A 112 5.59 13.06 0.92
C GLY A 112 4.77 12.17 1.87
N TYR A 113 5.03 10.86 1.87
CA TYR A 113 4.29 9.86 2.65
C TYR A 113 5.13 9.21 3.74
N LEU A 114 6.40 9.61 3.90
CA LEU A 114 7.31 9.01 4.87
C LEU A 114 6.95 9.41 6.29
N ALA A 115 6.86 8.41 7.16
CA ALA A 115 6.65 8.60 8.58
C ALA A 115 7.90 9.22 9.25
N PRO A 116 7.74 10.05 10.28
CA PRO A 116 8.86 10.70 10.95
C PRO A 116 9.84 9.71 11.59
N GLU A 117 9.36 8.58 12.10
CA GLU A 117 10.19 7.50 12.66
C GLU A 117 11.07 6.83 11.60
N LEU A 118 10.57 6.69 10.35
CA LEU A 118 11.34 6.15 9.24
C LEU A 118 12.50 7.10 8.88
N LEU A 119 12.21 8.41 8.81
CA LEU A 119 13.23 9.42 8.59
C LEU A 119 14.28 9.42 9.71
N LYS A 120 13.85 9.37 10.97
CA LYS A 120 14.75 9.32 12.14
C LYS A 120 15.63 8.06 12.12
N ALA A 121 15.07 6.91 11.76
CA ALA A 121 15.81 5.65 11.68
C ALA A 121 16.92 5.69 10.65
N SER A 122 16.71 6.42 9.54
CA SER A 122 17.74 6.59 8.51
C SER A 122 18.82 7.63 8.85
N MET A 123 18.50 8.61 9.72
CA MET A 123 19.42 9.70 10.07
C MET A 123 20.29 9.40 11.29
N TYR A 124 19.83 8.55 12.20
CA TYR A 124 20.51 8.29 13.46
C TYR A 124 20.74 6.80 13.67
N GLU A 125 22.01 6.38 13.73
CA GLU A 125 22.39 4.98 13.96
C GLU A 125 21.88 4.42 15.31
N CYS A 126 21.61 5.29 16.29
CA CYS A 126 21.07 4.91 17.61
C CYS A 126 19.53 4.88 17.66
N SER A 127 18.83 4.96 16.53
CA SER A 127 17.38 4.91 16.49
C SER A 127 16.86 3.49 16.74
N GLU A 128 15.69 3.38 17.38
CA GLU A 128 15.00 2.10 17.61
C GLU A 128 14.47 1.45 16.31
N GLY A 129 14.55 2.18 15.19
CA GLY A 129 14.02 1.76 13.90
C GLY A 129 12.52 2.06 13.76
N TYR A 130 11.93 1.53 12.69
CA TYR A 130 10.50 1.62 12.41
C TYR A 130 9.92 0.25 12.08
N ASN A 131 8.59 0.16 12.05
CA ASN A 131 7.84 -1.07 11.83
C ASN A 131 6.57 -0.77 11.03
N LYS A 132 5.54 -1.62 11.12
CA LYS A 132 4.30 -1.53 10.35
C LYS A 132 3.51 -0.21 10.49
N GLN A 133 3.76 0.55 11.55
CA GLN A 133 3.09 1.81 11.87
C GLN A 133 3.31 2.88 10.79
N VAL A 134 4.41 2.80 10.03
CA VAL A 134 4.70 3.73 8.93
C VAL A 134 3.64 3.70 7.83
N ASP A 135 3.01 2.54 7.59
CA ASP A 135 1.91 2.42 6.63
C ASP A 135 0.66 3.14 7.12
N ILE A 136 0.44 3.22 8.44
CA ILE A 136 -0.69 3.93 9.05
C ILE A 136 -0.49 5.45 8.93
N TRP A 137 0.74 5.93 9.10
CA TRP A 137 1.09 7.32 8.81
C TRP A 137 0.77 7.67 7.35
N ALA A 138 1.23 6.85 6.41
CA ALA A 138 0.95 7.04 4.99
C ALA A 138 -0.56 7.05 4.68
N CYS A 139 -1.35 6.17 5.32
CA CYS A 139 -2.81 6.21 5.22
C CYS A 139 -3.40 7.55 5.70
N GLY A 140 -2.83 8.14 6.76
CA GLY A 140 -3.22 9.46 7.24
C GLY A 140 -2.94 10.58 6.23
N VAL A 141 -1.76 10.54 5.60
CA VAL A 141 -1.40 11.48 4.52
C VAL A 141 -2.35 11.32 3.34
N ILE A 142 -2.61 10.08 2.89
CA ILE A 142 -3.57 9.80 1.82
C ILE A 142 -4.94 10.37 2.18
N MET A 143 -5.48 10.07 3.36
CA MET A 143 -6.80 10.56 3.79
C MET A 143 -6.89 12.09 3.80
N TYR A 144 -5.80 12.79 4.15
CA TYR A 144 -5.74 14.25 4.12
C TYR A 144 -5.75 14.78 2.68
N THR A 145 -5.18 14.05 1.73
CA THR A 145 -5.14 14.40 0.30
C THR A 145 -6.48 14.14 -0.42
N LEU A 146 -7.30 13.19 0.06
CA LEU A 146 -8.60 12.82 -0.52
C LEU A 146 -9.71 13.84 -0.25
#